data_AF-A0A6J1P213-F1
#
_entry.id   AF-A0A6J1P213-F1
#
_cell.length_a   1.000
_cell.length_b   1.000
_cell.length_c   1.000
_cell.angle_alpha   90.00
_cell.angle_beta   90.00
_cell.angle_gamma   90.00
#
_symmetry.space_group_name_H-M   'P 1'
#
loop_
_entity.id
_entity.type
_entity.pdbx_description
1 polymer ?
#
loop_
_entity_poly.entity_id
_entity_poly.type
_entity_poly.pdbx_seq_one_letter_code
_entity_poly.pdbx_strand_id
1 'polypeptide(L)'
;MKFCQACNVHVSKYSSHKKSNIHKTNCLLRTEFDNVQLIASAFKNRIASYRVNPYSSSIILPELFLTNILNTVCSIIKTLLIKHKSIKVNLELFVLYKLPKNDEVSLKSFNTKYTVVVQSTDLYALFKEFSKTLISKCTEFELSESGWTIESINHLEVNIAKYNPLRAGTTYLSLPTSIIRTKSCLNIYNKDSHCFLWCIIAQMYPTKRNPNRTSSYPHYSTVLNISGMSFPPTFEDIKRFERHNEDISINIYGLEKNNTVTGPLYKTLQRKLVHVNLLFISKQNKSHFVLIKNFERLVHKQLTKHKCKIHLCDECFLYFDSEVKLNTHQCARMQTVLPEVNAKLRFSNPERTQKIPVVIYGDFESLLREYSDKSKSEHVENVQIHEATCFAYYICCESNPELNDFVSYRGQNCAKKFVDSISKDIERLYKILNVYKDMNPLTDADQISHNNATLCYICKNMFSHTDYKVYDHDHFTGKYRGPAHNSCNLNYKKCNFIPIVFHNLSGYDCHLFINELSNVCGRINLIPKNKEKFISFTKFFPIDNKNAAQLNFRLL
;
A
#
# COMPACT_ATOMS: atom_id res chain seq x y z
N MET A 1 9.32 34.71 6.75
CA MET A 1 9.69 34.11 5.44
C MET A 1 11.21 34.12 5.31
N LYS A 2 11.83 33.12 4.69
CA LYS A 2 13.30 33.10 4.49
C LYS A 2 13.62 33.51 3.06
N PHE A 3 14.62 34.39 2.89
CA PHE A 3 15.09 34.82 1.57
C PHE A 3 16.01 33.77 0.95
N CYS A 4 15.81 33.48 -0.33
CA CYS A 4 16.68 32.60 -1.11
C CYS A 4 17.57 33.43 -2.03
N GLN A 5 18.88 33.48 -1.74
CA GLN A 5 19.85 34.21 -2.57
C GLN A 5 19.96 33.63 -3.99
N ALA A 6 19.89 32.29 -4.14
CA ALA A 6 19.98 31.64 -5.46
C ALA A 6 18.73 31.87 -6.35
N CYS A 7 17.59 32.24 -5.77
CA CYS A 7 16.35 32.47 -6.53
C CYS A 7 15.83 33.91 -6.43
N ASN A 8 16.51 34.77 -5.69
CA ASN A 8 16.15 36.15 -5.40
C ASN A 8 14.69 36.36 -4.93
N VAL A 9 14.15 35.42 -4.12
CA VAL A 9 12.75 35.45 -3.65
C VAL A 9 12.60 35.15 -2.16
N HIS A 10 11.58 35.75 -1.53
CA HIS A 10 11.15 35.42 -0.17
C HIS A 10 10.19 34.24 -0.18
N VAL A 11 10.48 33.22 0.63
CA VAL A 11 9.71 31.97 0.62
C VAL A 11 9.21 31.59 2.01
N SER A 12 7.94 31.17 2.07
CA SER A 12 7.24 30.77 3.30
C SER A 12 7.67 29.38 3.78
N LYS A 13 7.76 28.38 2.89
CA LYS A 13 8.25 27.02 3.16
C LYS A 13 9.60 26.75 2.48
N TYR A 14 10.68 27.22 3.11
CA TYR A 14 12.04 27.19 2.56
C TYR A 14 12.55 25.78 2.20
N SER A 15 12.15 24.74 2.94
CA SER A 15 12.50 23.34 2.65
C SER A 15 11.83 22.78 1.39
N SER A 16 10.61 23.23 1.08
CA SER A 16 9.89 22.87 -0.15
C SER A 16 10.46 23.63 -1.35
N HIS A 17 10.78 24.91 -1.16
CA HIS A 17 11.43 25.73 -2.18
C HIS A 17 12.77 25.14 -2.63
N LYS A 18 13.60 24.66 -1.68
CA LYS A 18 14.86 23.97 -2.00
C LYS A 18 14.73 22.70 -2.83
N LYS A 19 13.52 22.13 -2.90
CA LYS A 19 13.23 20.93 -3.72
C LYS A 19 12.67 21.29 -5.09
N SER A 20 12.31 22.54 -5.36
CA SER A 20 11.71 22.95 -6.64
C SER A 20 12.74 22.90 -7.77
N ASN A 21 12.29 22.59 -8.97
CA ASN A 21 13.15 22.56 -10.16
C ASN A 21 13.74 23.93 -10.47
N ILE A 22 13.00 25.01 -10.20
CA ILE A 22 13.48 26.40 -10.34
C ILE A 22 14.70 26.64 -9.45
N HIS A 23 14.63 26.24 -8.18
CA HIS A 23 15.75 26.42 -7.26
C HIS A 23 16.96 25.56 -7.61
N LYS A 24 16.75 24.29 -7.96
CA LYS A 24 17.83 23.39 -8.40
C LYS A 24 18.54 23.91 -9.65
N THR A 25 17.79 24.48 -10.60
CA THR A 25 18.34 25.00 -11.85
C THR A 25 19.22 26.23 -11.62
N ASN A 26 18.84 27.10 -10.68
CA ASN A 26 19.67 28.24 -10.32
C ASN A 26 20.92 27.89 -9.49
N CYS A 27 21.05 26.63 -9.04
CA CYS A 27 22.17 26.14 -8.21
C CYS A 27 23.12 25.20 -8.98
N LEU A 28 23.07 25.21 -10.32
CA LEU A 28 23.90 24.35 -11.15
C LEU A 28 25.35 24.88 -11.23
N LEU A 29 26.31 24.03 -10.92
CA LEU A 29 27.74 24.25 -11.08
C LEU A 29 28.26 23.38 -12.23
N ARG A 30 29.16 23.91 -13.05
CA ARG A 30 29.79 23.16 -14.15
C ARG A 30 30.73 22.08 -13.59
N THR A 31 30.81 20.93 -14.28
CA THR A 31 31.74 19.85 -13.96
C THR A 31 32.71 19.60 -15.12
N GLU A 32 33.67 18.70 -14.95
CA GLU A 32 34.65 18.30 -15.98
C GLU A 32 34.02 17.55 -17.17
N PHE A 33 32.75 17.15 -17.08
CA PHE A 33 32.00 16.52 -18.17
C PHE A 33 31.02 17.53 -18.79
N ASP A 34 31.07 17.74 -20.10
CA ASP A 34 30.31 18.78 -20.81
C ASP A 34 28.78 18.69 -20.63
N ASN A 35 28.24 17.49 -20.47
CA ASN A 35 26.81 17.24 -20.32
C ASN A 35 26.35 16.98 -18.86
N VAL A 36 27.23 17.21 -17.88
CA VAL A 36 26.94 16.95 -16.46
C VAL A 36 27.11 18.22 -15.63
N GLN A 37 26.09 18.53 -14.85
CA GLN A 37 26.08 19.67 -13.94
C GLN A 37 25.91 19.19 -12.50
N LEU A 38 26.65 19.77 -11.57
CA LEU A 38 26.52 19.48 -10.15
C LEU A 38 25.49 20.43 -9.54
N ILE A 39 24.47 19.91 -8.87
CA ILE A 39 23.51 20.73 -8.13
C ILE A 39 24.09 21.03 -6.75
N ALA A 40 24.42 22.29 -6.47
CA ALA A 40 24.93 22.73 -5.17
C ALA A 40 23.88 22.43 -4.07
N SER A 41 24.15 21.43 -3.23
CA SER A 41 23.19 20.98 -2.23
C SER A 41 23.44 21.60 -0.86
N ALA A 42 22.38 22.14 -0.25
CA ALA A 42 22.39 22.68 1.11
C ALA A 42 21.93 21.66 2.20
N PHE A 43 21.95 20.35 1.93
CA PHE A 43 21.46 19.32 2.85
C PHE A 43 22.58 18.45 3.44
N LYS A 44 22.69 18.41 4.78
CA LYS A 44 23.76 17.73 5.55
C LYS A 44 23.99 16.22 5.27
N ASN A 45 23.07 15.52 4.61
CA ASN A 45 23.15 14.06 4.36
C ASN A 45 23.33 13.67 2.87
N ARG A 46 23.29 14.64 1.95
CA ARG A 46 23.41 14.39 0.50
C ARG A 46 24.86 14.70 0.09
N ILE A 47 25.54 13.73 -0.53
CA ILE A 47 26.94 13.91 -0.96
C ILE A 47 26.97 14.81 -2.19
N ALA A 48 26.19 14.46 -3.20
CA ALA A 48 26.08 15.20 -4.45
C ALA A 48 24.79 14.81 -5.18
N SER A 49 24.24 15.73 -5.97
CA SER A 49 23.24 15.44 -7.00
C SER A 49 23.82 15.91 -8.32
N TYR A 50 23.93 15.01 -9.29
CA TYR A 50 24.36 15.36 -10.65
C TYR A 50 23.15 15.41 -11.56
N ARG A 51 23.09 16.40 -12.42
CA ARG A 51 22.15 16.50 -13.52
C ARG A 51 22.88 16.15 -14.80
N VAL A 52 22.39 15.12 -15.49
CA VAL A 52 22.90 14.69 -16.79
C VAL A 52 21.88 15.12 -17.84
N ASN A 53 22.29 16.02 -18.72
CA ASN A 53 21.44 16.54 -19.79
C ASN A 53 21.62 15.69 -21.07
N PRO A 54 20.59 15.59 -21.92
CA PRO A 54 20.73 14.97 -23.22
C PRO A 54 21.71 15.75 -24.12
N TYR A 55 22.51 15.03 -24.91
CA TYR A 55 23.45 15.63 -25.86
C TYR A 55 22.76 16.36 -27.02
N SER A 56 21.50 16.01 -27.31
CA SER A 56 20.67 16.63 -28.34
C SER A 56 19.22 16.63 -27.89
N SER A 57 18.50 17.70 -28.18
CA SER A 57 17.05 17.83 -27.93
C SER A 57 16.19 16.87 -28.77
N SER A 58 16.79 16.22 -29.78
CA SER A 58 16.12 15.27 -30.68
C SER A 58 15.87 13.88 -30.07
N ILE A 59 16.37 13.60 -28.87
CA ILE A 59 16.24 12.28 -28.24
C ILE A 59 14.90 12.20 -27.52
N ILE A 60 13.94 11.54 -28.16
CA ILE A 60 12.59 11.33 -27.63
C ILE A 60 12.50 10.00 -26.85
N LEU A 61 13.32 9.00 -27.22
CA LEU A 61 13.28 7.65 -26.65
C LEU A 61 14.08 7.53 -25.33
N PRO A 62 13.44 7.20 -24.19
CA PRO A 62 14.12 7.03 -22.90
C PRO A 62 15.22 5.96 -22.92
N GLU A 63 15.03 4.90 -23.69
CA GLU A 63 15.98 3.79 -23.86
C GLU A 63 17.31 4.25 -24.48
N LEU A 64 17.22 5.02 -25.56
CA LEU A 64 18.38 5.55 -26.26
C LEU A 64 19.14 6.55 -25.38
N PHE A 65 18.41 7.43 -24.68
CA PHE A 65 19.01 8.37 -23.75
C PHE A 65 19.75 7.67 -22.59
N LEU A 66 19.12 6.70 -21.94
CA LEU A 66 19.72 5.96 -20.81
C LEU A 66 20.96 5.18 -21.26
N THR A 67 20.94 4.60 -22.46
CA THR A 67 22.10 3.90 -23.03
C THR A 67 23.27 4.86 -23.29
N ASN A 68 23.00 6.05 -23.82
CA ASN A 68 24.02 7.05 -24.14
C ASN A 68 24.72 7.62 -22.89
N ILE A 69 24.01 7.73 -21.77
CA ILE A 69 24.56 8.29 -20.52
C ILE A 69 25.15 7.23 -19.59
N LEU A 70 25.04 5.94 -19.94
CA LEU A 70 25.43 4.82 -19.10
C LEU A 70 26.88 4.95 -18.62
N ASN A 71 27.80 5.17 -19.56
CA ASN A 71 29.23 5.26 -19.27
C ASN A 71 29.56 6.49 -18.41
N THR A 72 28.89 7.61 -18.66
CA THR A 72 29.04 8.85 -17.89
C THR A 72 28.57 8.66 -16.45
N VAL A 73 27.37 8.09 -16.24
CA VAL A 73 26.82 7.85 -14.91
C VAL A 73 27.65 6.82 -14.14
N CYS A 74 28.08 5.74 -14.79
CA CYS A 74 28.96 4.74 -14.18
C CYS A 74 30.29 5.37 -13.75
N SER A 75 30.88 6.25 -14.56
CA SER A 75 32.13 6.94 -14.23
C SER A 75 31.98 7.86 -13.02
N ILE A 76 30.90 8.64 -12.95
CA ILE A 76 30.58 9.51 -11.78
C ILE A 76 30.46 8.66 -10.51
N ILE A 77 29.74 7.55 -10.58
CA ILE A 77 29.53 6.64 -9.44
C ILE A 77 30.86 5.99 -9.03
N LYS A 78 31.70 5.54 -9.98
CA LYS A 78 33.03 4.98 -9.72
C LYS A 78 33.94 5.99 -9.01
N THR A 79 34.04 7.22 -9.51
CA THR A 79 34.87 8.26 -8.90
C THR A 79 34.45 8.56 -7.46
N LEU A 80 33.14 8.58 -7.18
CA LEU A 80 32.62 8.80 -5.83
C LEU A 80 32.75 7.58 -4.93
N LEU A 81 32.69 6.36 -5.48
CA LEU A 81 32.99 5.13 -4.75
C LEU A 81 34.46 5.08 -4.32
N ILE A 82 35.40 5.56 -5.13
CA ILE A 82 36.81 5.65 -4.73
C ILE A 82 36.96 6.57 -3.50
N LYS A 83 36.28 7.72 -3.50
CA LYS A 83 36.36 8.71 -2.41
C LYS A 83 35.61 8.30 -1.14
N HIS A 84 34.43 7.67 -1.27
CA HIS A 84 33.53 7.42 -0.13
C HIS A 84 33.40 5.94 0.25
N LYS A 85 34.02 5.01 -0.51
CA LYS A 85 34.04 3.55 -0.37
C LYS A 85 32.67 2.84 -0.46
N SER A 86 31.58 3.51 -0.11
CA SER A 86 30.21 3.00 -0.18
C SER A 86 29.21 4.15 -0.25
N ILE A 87 28.23 4.09 -1.13
CA ILE A 87 27.27 5.17 -1.38
C ILE A 87 25.85 4.63 -1.60
N LYS A 88 24.84 5.48 -1.45
CA LYS A 88 23.45 5.16 -1.79
C LYS A 88 23.07 5.96 -3.02
N VAL A 89 22.67 5.28 -4.07
CA VAL A 89 22.37 5.89 -5.37
C VAL A 89 20.89 5.75 -5.67
N ASN A 90 20.33 6.82 -6.24
CA ASN A 90 18.98 6.90 -6.73
C ASN A 90 18.98 7.68 -8.05
N LEU A 91 18.16 7.26 -9.00
CA LEU A 91 17.99 7.96 -10.28
C LEU A 91 16.59 8.55 -10.36
N GLU A 92 16.48 9.78 -10.84
CA GLU A 92 15.21 10.45 -11.12
C GLU A 92 15.24 11.04 -12.54
N LEU A 93 14.40 10.52 -13.43
CA LEU A 93 14.29 10.92 -14.83
C LEU A 93 13.17 11.95 -14.98
N PHE A 94 13.45 13.06 -15.64
CA PHE A 94 12.49 14.12 -15.94
C PHE A 94 12.17 14.14 -17.43
N VAL A 95 10.89 13.99 -17.78
CA VAL A 95 10.40 13.88 -19.15
C VAL A 95 9.27 14.90 -19.37
N LEU A 96 9.32 15.59 -20.50
CA LEU A 96 8.26 16.49 -20.95
C LEU A 96 7.23 15.70 -21.74
N TYR A 97 5.99 15.76 -21.29
CA TYR A 97 4.86 15.17 -21.98
C TYR A 97 3.99 16.26 -22.58
N LYS A 98 3.51 16.02 -23.79
CA LYS A 98 2.56 16.89 -24.49
C LYS A 98 1.24 16.15 -24.68
N LEU A 99 0.14 16.85 -24.38
CA LEU A 99 -1.21 16.37 -24.64
C LEU A 99 -1.65 16.87 -26.03
N PRO A 100 -1.83 15.99 -27.03
CA PRO A 100 -2.11 16.42 -28.41
C PRO A 100 -3.43 17.18 -28.59
N LYS A 101 -4.38 17.01 -27.65
CA LYS A 101 -5.72 17.62 -27.73
C LYS A 101 -5.72 19.14 -27.45
N ASN A 102 -4.87 19.61 -26.54
CA ASN A 102 -4.88 21.00 -26.05
C ASN A 102 -3.50 21.68 -26.10
N ASP A 103 -2.49 21.03 -26.68
CA ASP A 103 -1.08 21.49 -26.68
C ASP A 103 -0.51 21.76 -25.27
N GLU A 104 -1.11 21.17 -24.24
CA GLU A 104 -0.64 21.31 -22.86
C GLU A 104 0.64 20.49 -22.65
N VAL A 105 1.69 21.14 -22.15
CA VAL A 105 2.98 20.51 -21.85
C VAL A 105 3.15 20.39 -20.34
N SER A 106 3.45 19.18 -19.87
CA SER A 106 3.65 18.88 -18.44
C SER A 106 4.97 18.15 -18.21
N LEU A 107 5.77 18.65 -17.28
CA LEU A 107 7.00 17.98 -16.83
C LEU A 107 6.66 16.93 -15.77
N LYS A 108 6.99 15.66 -16.04
CA LYS A 108 6.83 14.54 -15.10
C LYS A 108 8.17 14.00 -14.67
N SER A 109 8.25 13.51 -13.42
CA SER A 109 9.45 12.87 -12.88
C SER A 109 9.19 11.43 -12.46
N PHE A 110 10.12 10.55 -12.79
CA PHE A 110 10.09 9.13 -12.45
C PHE A 110 11.36 8.76 -11.70
N ASN A 111 11.22 8.19 -10.51
CA ASN A 111 12.35 7.85 -9.66
C ASN A 111 12.53 6.34 -9.47
N THR A 112 13.76 5.91 -9.19
CA THR A 112 14.05 4.56 -8.72
C THR A 112 13.99 4.50 -7.18
N LYS A 113 14.25 3.34 -6.58
CA LYS A 113 14.50 3.24 -5.14
C LYS A 113 15.97 3.57 -4.85
N TYR A 114 16.29 3.96 -3.61
CA TYR A 114 17.69 4.09 -3.22
C TYR A 114 18.32 2.71 -3.09
N THR A 115 19.34 2.44 -3.88
CA THR A 115 20.11 1.19 -3.80
C THR A 115 21.49 1.47 -3.22
N VAL A 116 21.97 0.53 -2.42
CA VAL A 116 23.32 0.57 -1.85
C VAL A 116 24.31 0.13 -2.91
N VAL A 117 25.39 0.90 -3.06
CA VAL A 117 26.46 0.61 -4.01
C VAL A 117 27.77 0.54 -3.23
N VAL A 118 28.48 -0.57 -3.39
CA VAL A 118 29.81 -0.85 -2.82
C VAL A 118 30.80 -1.17 -3.94
N GLN A 119 32.09 -1.27 -3.62
CA GLN A 119 33.13 -1.50 -4.64
C GLN A 119 32.95 -2.80 -5.45
N SER A 120 32.33 -3.82 -4.85
CA SER A 120 32.03 -5.10 -5.51
C SER A 120 30.73 -5.10 -6.32
N THR A 121 29.96 -4.00 -6.31
CA THR A 121 28.70 -3.92 -7.06
C THR A 121 28.97 -3.73 -8.55
N ASP A 122 28.38 -4.58 -9.38
CA ASP A 122 28.35 -4.37 -10.83
C ASP A 122 27.47 -3.16 -11.18
N LEU A 123 28.14 -2.06 -11.54
CA LEU A 123 27.49 -0.80 -11.86
C LEU A 123 26.72 -0.85 -13.18
N TYR A 124 27.18 -1.65 -14.15
CA TYR A 124 26.53 -1.78 -15.45
C TYR A 124 25.21 -2.54 -15.30
N ALA A 125 25.24 -3.66 -14.57
CA ALA A 125 24.04 -4.41 -14.24
C ALA A 125 23.03 -3.58 -13.43
N LEU A 126 23.51 -2.87 -12.39
CA LEU A 126 22.66 -2.01 -11.57
C LEU A 126 22.02 -0.87 -12.37
N PHE A 127 22.78 -0.23 -13.26
CA PHE A 127 22.24 0.83 -14.11
C PHE A 127 21.20 0.29 -15.10
N LYS A 128 21.38 -0.93 -15.61
CA LYS A 128 20.39 -1.61 -16.46
C LYS A 128 19.09 -1.90 -15.72
N GLU A 129 19.16 -2.33 -14.45
CA GLU A 129 17.96 -2.51 -13.60
C GLU A 129 17.23 -1.20 -13.34
N PHE A 130 17.96 -0.13 -13.04
CA PHE A 130 17.38 1.21 -12.89
C PHE A 130 16.73 1.69 -14.19
N SER A 131 17.39 1.48 -15.32
CA SER A 131 16.87 1.85 -16.64
C SER A 131 15.56 1.13 -16.91
N LYS A 132 15.50 -0.20 -16.72
CA LYS A 132 14.28 -1.00 -16.87
C LYS A 132 13.14 -0.47 -16.00
N THR A 133 13.43 -0.10 -14.75
CA THR A 133 12.43 0.46 -13.82
C THR A 133 11.90 1.82 -14.30
N LEU A 134 12.77 2.70 -14.81
CA LEU A 134 12.38 4.02 -15.31
C LEU A 134 11.56 3.91 -16.61
N ILE A 135 11.97 3.04 -17.53
CA ILE A 135 11.28 2.79 -18.80
C ILE A 135 9.88 2.24 -18.54
N SER A 136 9.74 1.25 -17.64
CA SER A 136 8.45 0.69 -17.24
C SER A 136 7.51 1.78 -16.71
N LYS A 137 8.02 2.71 -15.89
CA LYS A 137 7.22 3.83 -15.35
C LYS A 137 6.83 4.86 -16.40
N CYS A 138 7.69 5.12 -17.39
CA CYS A 138 7.34 6.00 -18.51
C CYS A 138 6.24 5.34 -19.37
N THR A 139 6.40 4.07 -19.69
CA THR A 139 5.44 3.29 -20.49
C THR A 139 4.08 3.20 -19.79
N GLU A 140 4.06 2.92 -18.48
CA GLU A 140 2.82 2.93 -17.69
C GLU A 140 2.10 4.29 -17.69
N PHE A 141 2.86 5.39 -17.79
CA PHE A 141 2.28 6.73 -17.85
C PHE A 141 1.72 7.05 -19.24
N GLU A 142 2.41 6.66 -20.32
CA GLU A 142 1.89 6.80 -21.70
C GLU A 142 0.63 5.94 -21.93
N LEU A 143 0.59 4.73 -21.38
CA LEU A 143 -0.55 3.81 -21.49
C LEU A 143 -1.73 4.19 -20.58
N SER A 144 -1.56 5.14 -19.67
CA SER A 144 -2.68 5.65 -18.87
C SER A 144 -3.64 6.43 -19.78
N GLU A 145 -4.96 6.29 -19.57
CA GLU A 145 -6.08 6.77 -20.43
C GLU A 145 -6.14 8.30 -20.70
N SER A 146 -5.08 9.03 -20.33
CA SER A 146 -4.98 10.47 -20.43
C SER A 146 -4.40 10.98 -21.76
N GLY A 147 -3.88 10.10 -22.64
CA GLY A 147 -3.44 10.47 -24.00
C GLY A 147 -2.17 11.34 -24.08
N TRP A 148 -1.29 11.27 -23.08
CA TRP A 148 -0.03 12.02 -23.06
C TRP A 148 1.03 11.31 -23.91
N THR A 149 1.76 12.09 -24.71
CA THR A 149 2.87 11.61 -25.55
C THR A 149 4.18 12.25 -25.11
N ILE A 150 5.29 11.51 -25.17
CA ILE A 150 6.62 12.07 -24.85
C ILE A 150 7.00 13.08 -25.93
N GLU A 151 7.25 14.33 -25.53
CA GLU A 151 7.74 15.39 -26.41
C GLU A 151 9.27 15.41 -26.43
N SER A 152 9.89 15.39 -25.25
CA SER A 152 11.35 15.34 -25.12
C SER A 152 11.78 14.92 -23.72
N ILE A 153 13.00 14.39 -23.63
CA ILE A 153 13.64 14.09 -22.35
C ILE A 153 14.32 15.36 -21.85
N ASN A 154 14.01 15.78 -20.61
CA ASN A 154 14.56 17.00 -20.06
C ASN A 154 15.95 16.77 -19.46
N HIS A 155 16.07 15.88 -18.47
CA HIS A 155 17.35 15.49 -17.85
C HIS A 155 17.20 14.28 -16.91
N LEU A 156 18.32 13.66 -16.54
CA LEU A 156 18.42 12.68 -15.46
C LEU A 156 19.11 13.30 -14.24
N GLU A 157 18.51 13.18 -13.06
CA GLU A 157 19.18 13.47 -11.79
C GLU A 157 19.72 12.18 -11.14
N VAL A 158 21.04 12.12 -10.98
CA VAL A 158 21.75 11.09 -10.22
C VAL A 158 21.92 11.57 -8.79
N ASN A 159 21.10 11.06 -7.89
CA ASN A 159 21.08 11.43 -6.48
C ASN A 159 21.98 10.50 -5.66
N ILE A 160 23.05 11.06 -5.09
CA ILE A 160 24.03 10.31 -4.30
C ILE A 160 23.96 10.75 -2.85
N ALA A 161 23.51 9.83 -2.00
CA ALA A 161 23.41 10.01 -0.57
C ALA A 161 24.58 9.33 0.14
N LYS A 162 24.97 9.89 1.29
CA LYS A 162 25.96 9.26 2.16
C LYS A 162 25.39 7.95 2.66
N TYR A 163 25.99 6.85 2.23
CA TYR A 163 25.74 5.56 2.82
C TYR A 163 26.83 5.29 3.85
N ASN A 164 26.42 5.27 5.10
CA ASN A 164 27.24 4.74 6.18
C ASN A 164 26.76 3.31 6.46
N PRO A 165 27.29 2.28 5.77
CA PRO A 165 27.20 0.92 6.27
C PRO A 165 28.14 0.85 7.48
N LEU A 166 27.65 1.29 8.64
CA LEU A 166 28.25 1.06 9.96
C LEU A 166 29.79 1.21 10.09
N ARG A 167 30.46 2.09 9.34
CA ARG A 167 31.88 2.38 9.59
C ARG A 167 32.04 3.50 10.59
N ALA A 168 32.10 3.17 11.89
CA ALA A 168 32.68 4.03 12.95
C ALA A 168 32.64 3.44 14.37
N GLY A 169 32.78 2.14 14.65
CA GLY A 169 32.95 1.67 16.04
C GLY A 169 34.35 2.05 16.55
N THR A 170 34.54 3.29 17.02
CA THR A 170 35.87 3.76 17.47
C THR A 170 36.06 3.72 18.97
N THR A 171 35.07 4.19 19.75
CA THR A 171 35.19 4.38 21.21
C THR A 171 33.81 4.54 21.84
N TYR A 172 33.68 4.28 23.14
CA TYR A 172 32.47 4.52 23.93
C TYR A 172 31.71 5.81 23.57
N LEU A 173 30.39 5.69 23.45
CA LEU A 173 29.47 6.81 23.27
C LEU A 173 28.36 6.75 24.32
N SER A 174 28.11 7.88 24.99
CA SER A 174 27.04 7.97 25.98
C SER A 174 25.67 7.90 25.30
N LEU A 175 24.79 7.04 25.80
CA LEU A 175 23.39 6.97 25.38
C LEU A 175 22.63 8.29 25.69
N PRO A 176 21.63 8.66 24.88
CA PRO A 176 20.70 9.72 25.21
C PRO A 176 19.93 9.43 26.52
N THR A 177 19.62 10.48 27.27
CA THR A 177 18.92 10.38 28.56
C THR A 177 17.56 9.68 28.46
N SER A 178 16.84 9.87 27.35
CA SER A 178 15.57 9.17 27.06
C SER A 178 15.72 7.65 27.07
N ILE A 179 16.78 7.13 26.45
CA ILE A 179 17.08 5.70 26.37
C ILE A 179 17.59 5.18 27.71
N ILE A 180 18.48 5.93 28.39
CA ILE A 180 18.98 5.55 29.73
C ILE A 180 17.83 5.35 30.72
N ARG A 181 16.82 6.24 30.70
CA ARG A 181 15.66 6.17 31.61
C ARG A 181 14.80 4.93 31.39
N THR A 182 14.80 4.34 30.20
CA THR A 182 14.09 3.08 29.96
C THR A 182 14.75 1.89 30.67
N LYS A 183 16.02 1.99 31.10
CA LYS A 183 16.81 0.89 31.69
C LYS A 183 16.76 -0.41 30.85
N SER A 184 16.55 -0.28 29.55
CA SER A 184 16.40 -1.40 28.60
C SER A 184 17.71 -1.77 27.90
N CYS A 185 18.72 -0.91 27.99
CA CYS A 185 20.01 -1.05 27.32
C CYS A 185 21.16 -1.10 28.33
N LEU A 186 22.22 -1.83 27.99
CA LEU A 186 23.49 -1.88 28.71
C LEU A 186 24.58 -1.26 27.85
N ASN A 187 25.16 -0.17 28.33
CA ASN A 187 26.21 0.57 27.63
C ASN A 187 27.56 0.24 28.27
N ILE A 188 28.40 -0.52 27.56
CA ILE A 188 29.69 -0.99 28.09
C ILE A 188 30.77 0.03 27.74
N TYR A 189 31.47 0.50 28.76
CA TYR A 189 32.61 1.41 28.62
C TYR A 189 33.80 0.67 28.04
N ASN A 190 34.04 0.87 26.75
CA ASN A 190 35.19 0.33 26.04
C ASN A 190 36.07 1.46 25.51
N LYS A 191 37.39 1.29 25.60
CA LYS A 191 38.39 2.21 25.02
C LYS A 191 38.89 1.77 23.64
N ASP A 192 38.50 0.56 23.21
CA ASP A 192 38.86 -0.06 21.94
C ASP A 192 37.76 0.12 20.87
N SER A 193 37.98 -0.44 19.68
CA SER A 193 37.01 -0.50 18.58
C SER A 193 36.08 -1.73 18.65
N HIS A 194 36.11 -2.50 19.74
CA HIS A 194 35.48 -3.83 19.84
C HIS A 194 34.17 -3.84 20.64
N CYS A 195 33.47 -2.70 20.74
CA CYS A 195 32.18 -2.59 21.43
C CYS A 195 31.14 -3.64 20.99
N PHE A 196 31.17 -4.07 19.73
CA PHE A 196 30.35 -5.16 19.21
C PHE A 196 30.56 -6.47 20.00
N LEU A 197 31.83 -6.89 20.15
CA LEU A 197 32.17 -8.14 20.84
C LEU A 197 31.87 -8.07 22.34
N TRP A 198 32.15 -6.93 22.97
CA TRP A 198 31.82 -6.72 24.38
C TRP A 198 30.32 -6.83 24.65
N CYS A 199 29.46 -6.39 23.74
CA CYS A 199 28.01 -6.56 23.87
C CYS A 199 27.59 -8.04 23.82
N ILE A 200 28.21 -8.83 22.94
CA ILE A 200 27.94 -10.27 22.82
C ILE A 200 28.37 -10.99 24.09
N ILE A 201 29.59 -10.72 24.59
CA ILE A 201 30.08 -11.28 25.84
C ILE A 201 29.18 -10.93 27.02
N ALA A 202 28.71 -9.67 27.11
CA ALA A 202 27.83 -9.27 28.19
C ALA A 202 26.44 -9.93 28.14
N GLN A 203 25.99 -10.37 26.97
CA GLN A 203 24.78 -11.19 26.83
C GLN A 203 25.03 -12.64 27.26
N MET A 204 26.21 -13.19 26.97
CA MET A 204 26.59 -14.56 27.37
C MET A 204 26.90 -14.68 28.86
N TYR A 205 27.57 -13.69 29.44
CA TYR A 205 28.02 -13.69 30.84
C TYR A 205 27.46 -12.50 31.62
N PRO A 206 26.14 -12.45 31.88
CA PRO A 206 25.52 -11.32 32.56
C PRO A 206 26.02 -11.20 34.01
N THR A 207 26.56 -10.03 34.36
CA THR A 207 27.03 -9.72 35.72
C THR A 207 26.11 -8.72 36.44
N LYS A 208 25.99 -8.85 37.77
CA LYS A 208 25.23 -7.94 38.63
C LYS A 208 26.07 -6.75 39.10
N ARG A 209 27.37 -6.94 39.32
CA ARG A 209 28.28 -5.90 39.84
C ARG A 209 28.98 -5.20 38.69
N ASN A 210 28.83 -3.88 38.61
CA ASN A 210 29.47 -3.03 37.59
C ASN A 210 29.37 -3.56 36.14
N PRO A 211 28.15 -3.84 35.62
CA PRO A 211 27.97 -4.45 34.30
C PRO A 211 28.39 -3.56 33.13
N ASN A 212 28.64 -2.27 33.37
CA ASN A 212 29.10 -1.35 32.34
C ASN A 212 30.62 -1.43 32.11
N ARG A 213 31.39 -2.17 32.92
CA ARG A 213 32.86 -2.25 32.80
C ARG A 213 33.30 -3.50 32.03
N THR A 214 34.27 -3.36 31.13
CA THR A 214 34.85 -4.51 30.40
C THR A 214 35.55 -5.51 31.32
N SER A 215 36.17 -5.04 32.41
CA SER A 215 36.83 -5.89 33.42
C SER A 215 35.89 -6.85 34.15
N SER A 216 34.58 -6.64 34.04
CA SER A 216 33.57 -7.50 34.66
C SER A 216 33.27 -8.76 33.83
N TYR A 217 33.91 -8.90 32.66
CA TYR A 217 33.65 -9.95 31.69
C TYR A 217 34.95 -10.63 31.23
N PRO A 218 34.91 -11.91 30.82
CA PRO A 218 36.04 -12.55 30.16
C PRO A 218 36.40 -11.83 28.86
N HIS A 219 37.66 -11.92 28.45
CA HIS A 219 38.10 -11.28 27.22
C HIS A 219 37.45 -11.95 26.01
N TYR A 220 36.93 -11.17 25.06
CA TYR A 220 36.16 -11.72 23.93
C TYR A 220 36.94 -12.73 23.09
N SER A 221 38.27 -12.59 22.98
CA SER A 221 39.12 -13.45 22.15
C SER A 221 39.26 -14.87 22.70
N THR A 222 38.96 -15.12 23.97
CA THR A 222 39.03 -16.46 24.56
C THR A 222 37.73 -17.24 24.41
N VAL A 223 36.66 -16.57 24.00
CA VAL A 223 35.29 -17.12 23.95
C VAL A 223 34.74 -17.15 22.53
N LEU A 224 34.98 -16.08 21.75
CA LEU A 224 34.36 -15.89 20.44
C LEU A 224 35.36 -16.17 19.30
N ASN A 225 34.90 -16.86 18.27
CA ASN A 225 35.67 -17.01 17.04
C ASN A 225 35.51 -15.75 16.17
N ILE A 226 36.56 -14.92 16.15
CA ILE A 226 36.64 -13.64 15.41
C ILE A 226 37.50 -13.73 14.14
N SER A 227 37.80 -14.93 13.67
CA SER A 227 38.69 -15.15 12.51
C SER A 227 38.15 -14.50 11.23
N GLY A 228 38.99 -13.68 10.60
CA GLY A 228 38.67 -13.03 9.33
C GLY A 228 37.60 -11.93 9.41
N MET A 229 37.38 -11.33 10.59
CA MET A 229 36.54 -10.14 10.77
C MET A 229 37.35 -8.86 10.74
N SER A 230 36.81 -7.83 10.09
CA SER A 230 37.32 -6.45 10.21
C SER A 230 36.58 -5.68 11.30
N PHE A 231 37.27 -4.74 11.98
CA PHE A 231 36.65 -3.88 13.00
C PHE A 231 36.79 -2.41 12.64
N PRO A 232 35.70 -1.62 12.76
CA PRO A 232 34.33 -2.01 13.12
C PRO A 232 33.64 -2.93 12.08
N PRO A 233 32.77 -3.86 12.52
CA PRO A 233 32.28 -4.94 11.67
C PRO A 233 31.30 -4.46 10.60
N THR A 234 31.46 -4.98 9.39
CA THR A 234 30.50 -4.84 8.29
C THR A 234 29.36 -5.86 8.41
N PHE A 235 28.28 -5.72 7.63
CA PHE A 235 27.22 -6.74 7.60
C PHE A 235 27.71 -8.11 7.09
N GLU A 236 28.71 -8.13 6.22
CA GLU A 236 29.33 -9.38 5.76
C GLU A 236 30.17 -10.02 6.88
N ASP A 237 30.91 -9.21 7.64
CA ASP A 237 31.62 -9.68 8.84
C ASP A 237 30.66 -10.27 9.87
N ILE A 238 29.49 -9.66 10.07
CA ILE A 238 28.47 -10.17 11.02
C ILE A 238 27.88 -11.50 10.52
N LYS A 239 27.55 -11.61 9.23
CA LYS A 239 27.11 -12.89 8.64
C LYS A 239 28.17 -13.97 8.81
N ARG A 240 29.45 -13.62 8.61
CA ARG A 240 30.58 -14.53 8.80
C ARG A 240 30.71 -14.93 10.27
N PHE A 241 30.58 -13.98 11.19
CA PHE A 241 30.58 -14.24 12.63
C PHE A 241 29.48 -15.21 13.05
N GLU A 242 28.24 -15.03 12.59
CA GLU A 242 27.13 -15.95 12.88
C GLU A 242 27.36 -17.36 12.29
N ARG A 243 28.14 -17.50 11.22
CA ARG A 243 28.54 -18.82 10.67
C ARG A 243 29.63 -19.48 11.51
N HIS A 244 30.63 -18.73 11.98
CA HIS A 244 31.70 -19.27 12.81
C HIS A 244 31.29 -19.55 14.26
N ASN A 245 30.19 -18.94 14.73
CA ASN A 245 29.67 -19.11 16.08
C ASN A 245 28.23 -19.63 15.96
N GLU A 246 28.08 -20.95 15.83
CA GLU A 246 26.81 -21.59 15.43
C GLU A 246 25.66 -21.34 16.41
N ASP A 247 25.94 -21.07 17.69
CA ASP A 247 24.92 -20.84 18.71
C ASP A 247 24.45 -19.38 18.82
N ILE A 248 25.09 -18.44 18.12
CA ILE A 248 24.85 -17.00 18.29
C ILE A 248 24.11 -16.45 17.08
N SER A 249 23.01 -15.73 17.33
CA SER A 249 22.34 -14.92 16.30
C SER A 249 22.12 -13.48 16.72
N ILE A 250 22.15 -12.56 15.76
CA ILE A 250 22.28 -11.12 16.02
C ILE A 250 21.25 -10.31 15.26
N ASN A 251 20.60 -9.40 15.96
CA ASN A 251 19.77 -8.34 15.40
C ASN A 251 20.36 -6.98 15.77
N ILE A 252 20.41 -6.05 14.82
CA ILE A 252 20.95 -4.70 15.02
C ILE A 252 19.87 -3.68 14.68
N TYR A 253 19.60 -2.77 15.60
CA TYR A 253 18.67 -1.65 15.46
C TYR A 253 19.42 -0.33 15.46
N GLY A 254 18.90 0.66 14.76
CA GLY A 254 19.43 2.02 14.71
C GLY A 254 18.72 2.98 15.67
N LEU A 255 19.36 4.12 15.94
CA LEU A 255 18.76 5.21 16.69
C LEU A 255 18.74 6.49 15.84
N GLU A 256 17.55 7.07 15.66
CA GLU A 256 17.39 8.36 14.98
C GLU A 256 17.66 9.57 15.89
N LYS A 257 17.76 10.76 15.30
CA LYS A 257 18.10 12.01 16.02
C LYS A 257 17.07 12.42 17.07
N ASN A 258 15.82 12.02 16.90
CA ASN A 258 14.70 12.20 17.85
C ASN A 258 14.69 11.13 18.96
N ASN A 259 15.69 10.24 19.02
CA ASN A 259 15.77 9.09 19.90
C ASN A 259 14.70 8.00 19.66
N THR A 260 14.11 7.94 18.46
CA THR A 260 13.28 6.79 18.07
C THR A 260 14.16 5.66 17.57
N VAL A 261 13.80 4.43 17.95
CA VAL A 261 14.52 3.22 17.53
C VAL A 261 14.00 2.84 16.16
N THR A 262 14.92 2.59 15.25
CA THR A 262 14.64 2.27 13.85
C THR A 262 15.32 0.97 13.47
N GLY A 263 14.87 0.34 12.39
CA GLY A 263 15.43 -0.93 11.94
C GLY A 263 14.42 -2.08 12.06
N PRO A 264 14.89 -3.34 11.92
CA PRO A 264 16.29 -3.77 12.01
C PRO A 264 17.19 -3.28 10.87
N LEU A 265 18.39 -2.80 11.21
CA LEU A 265 19.49 -2.52 10.27
C LEU A 265 20.17 -3.80 9.78
N TYR A 266 20.23 -4.80 10.66
CA TYR A 266 20.64 -6.17 10.37
C TYR A 266 19.69 -7.10 11.10
N LYS A 267 19.21 -8.13 10.42
CA LYS A 267 18.34 -9.14 11.00
C LYS A 267 18.85 -10.52 10.65
N THR A 268 18.98 -11.37 11.65
CA THR A 268 19.28 -12.79 11.44
C THR A 268 18.07 -13.51 10.85
N LEU A 269 18.31 -14.51 9.99
CA LEU A 269 17.24 -15.31 9.38
C LEU A 269 16.69 -16.36 10.34
N GLN A 270 17.52 -16.84 11.27
CA GLN A 270 17.15 -17.89 12.21
C GLN A 270 17.60 -17.50 13.62
N ARG A 271 16.68 -17.60 14.57
CA ARG A 271 17.01 -17.41 15.99
C ARG A 271 17.80 -18.62 16.47
N LYS A 272 18.97 -18.37 17.05
CA LYS A 272 19.84 -19.38 17.66
C LYS A 272 19.74 -19.31 19.18
N LEU A 273 20.40 -20.24 19.87
CA LEU A 273 20.32 -20.38 21.34
C LEU A 273 20.63 -19.07 22.06
N VAL A 274 21.71 -18.39 21.65
CA VAL A 274 22.10 -17.08 22.17
C VAL A 274 21.70 -16.01 21.16
N HIS A 275 20.53 -15.40 21.38
CA HIS A 275 20.06 -14.29 20.56
C HIS A 275 20.44 -12.93 21.16
N VAL A 276 21.17 -12.12 20.39
CA VAL A 276 21.71 -10.83 20.80
C VAL A 276 21.03 -9.70 20.03
N ASN A 277 20.35 -8.81 20.75
CA ASN A 277 19.80 -7.59 20.19
C ASN A 277 20.75 -6.42 20.50
N LEU A 278 21.20 -5.72 19.46
CA LEU A 278 22.13 -4.59 19.57
C LEU A 278 21.49 -3.29 19.10
N LEU A 279 21.79 -2.19 19.79
CA LEU A 279 21.47 -0.83 19.37
C LEU A 279 22.73 -0.16 18.86
N PHE A 280 22.70 0.25 17.60
CA PHE A 280 23.75 1.03 16.96
C PHE A 280 23.47 2.52 17.12
N ILE A 281 24.41 3.23 17.75
CA ILE A 281 24.35 4.68 17.93
C ILE A 281 25.50 5.34 17.18
N SER A 282 25.21 6.42 16.47
CA SER A 282 26.20 7.22 15.74
C SER A 282 26.00 8.71 16.02
N LYS A 283 27.06 9.40 16.42
CA LYS A 283 27.08 10.85 16.63
C LYS A 283 28.34 11.44 16.01
N GLN A 284 28.15 12.35 15.06
CA GLN A 284 29.23 12.97 14.28
C GLN A 284 30.09 11.92 13.57
N ASN A 285 31.29 11.64 14.09
CA ASN A 285 32.27 10.70 13.56
C ASN A 285 32.52 9.49 14.49
N LYS A 286 31.82 9.40 15.62
CA LYS A 286 31.90 8.26 16.54
C LYS A 286 30.63 7.43 16.42
N SER A 287 30.76 6.11 16.46
CA SER A 287 29.64 5.21 16.68
C SER A 287 30.02 4.10 17.66
N HIS A 288 28.99 3.47 18.21
CA HIS A 288 29.11 2.54 19.31
C HIS A 288 27.95 1.53 19.25
N PHE A 289 28.22 0.29 19.63
CA PHE A 289 27.20 -0.74 19.81
C PHE A 289 26.85 -0.82 21.29
N VAL A 290 25.55 -0.95 21.56
CA VAL A 290 25.00 -1.05 22.90
C VAL A 290 24.14 -2.31 22.96
N LEU A 291 24.25 -3.07 24.04
CA LEU A 291 23.43 -4.27 24.23
C LEU A 291 22.00 -3.89 24.62
N ILE A 292 21.00 -4.44 23.94
CA ILE A 292 19.59 -4.31 24.32
C ILE A 292 19.22 -5.50 25.20
N LYS A 293 18.96 -5.23 26.49
CA LYS A 293 18.53 -6.24 27.46
C LYS A 293 17.03 -6.53 27.40
N ASN A 294 16.23 -5.53 27.08
CA ASN A 294 14.77 -5.67 26.99
C ASN A 294 14.24 -4.82 25.83
N PHE A 295 14.00 -5.47 24.69
CA PHE A 295 13.58 -4.78 23.47
C PHE A 295 12.18 -4.17 23.60
N GLU A 296 11.22 -4.92 24.17
CA GLU A 296 9.84 -4.45 24.41
C GLU A 296 9.81 -3.13 25.18
N ARG A 297 10.58 -3.04 26.28
CA ARG A 297 10.68 -1.84 27.11
C ARG A 297 11.32 -0.66 26.39
N LEU A 298 12.25 -0.94 25.47
CA LEU A 298 12.93 0.09 24.68
C LEU A 298 11.97 0.77 23.69
N VAL A 299 11.09 0.00 23.04
CA VAL A 299 10.19 0.49 21.98
C VAL A 299 8.75 0.77 22.46
N HIS A 300 8.40 0.39 23.69
CA HIS A 300 7.05 0.51 24.24
C HIS A 300 6.40 1.88 24.01
N LYS A 301 7.08 2.97 24.37
CA LYS A 301 6.58 4.35 24.19
C LYS A 301 6.41 4.76 22.72
N GLN A 302 7.04 4.05 21.79
CA GLN A 302 6.93 4.30 20.35
C GLN A 302 5.70 3.59 19.76
N LEU A 303 5.30 2.46 20.35
CA LEU A 303 4.21 1.63 19.85
C LEU A 303 2.87 1.93 20.50
N THR A 304 2.85 2.24 21.80
CA THR A 304 1.60 2.38 22.56
C THR A 304 1.66 3.47 23.61
N LYS A 305 0.49 4.03 23.92
CA LYS A 305 0.27 4.95 25.04
C LYS A 305 -0.18 4.20 26.31
N HIS A 306 -0.58 2.93 26.19
CA HIS A 306 -1.05 2.11 27.31
C HIS A 306 0.11 1.74 28.23
N LYS A 307 -0.14 1.63 29.54
CA LYS A 307 0.89 1.32 30.55
C LYS A 307 1.20 -0.18 30.68
N CYS A 308 0.44 -1.04 30.01
CA CYS A 308 0.56 -2.49 30.10
C CYS A 308 1.81 -3.00 29.36
N LYS A 309 2.31 -4.16 29.78
CA LYS A 309 3.40 -4.87 29.08
C LYS A 309 2.93 -5.24 27.67
N ILE A 310 3.84 -5.16 26.71
CA ILE A 310 3.61 -5.59 25.33
C ILE A 310 4.49 -6.80 25.05
N HIS A 311 4.05 -7.65 24.13
CA HIS A 311 4.78 -8.82 23.67
C HIS A 311 5.06 -8.65 22.17
N LEU A 312 6.34 -8.64 21.78
CA LEU A 312 6.74 -8.42 20.38
C LEU A 312 7.12 -9.72 19.70
N CYS A 313 6.63 -9.93 18.47
CA CYS A 313 7.15 -10.98 17.62
C CYS A 313 8.50 -10.54 17.01
N ASP A 314 9.56 -11.29 17.30
CA ASP A 314 10.91 -11.01 16.76
C ASP A 314 11.01 -11.21 15.24
N GLU A 315 10.01 -11.85 14.62
CA GLU A 315 9.97 -12.09 13.19
C GLU A 315 9.21 -11.01 12.41
N CYS A 316 7.95 -10.74 12.75
CA CYS A 316 7.11 -9.77 12.04
C CYS A 316 7.07 -8.39 12.70
N PHE A 317 7.63 -8.24 13.91
CA PHE A 317 7.59 -7.01 14.72
C PHE A 317 6.19 -6.50 15.07
N LEU A 318 5.15 -7.32 14.90
CA LEU A 318 3.83 -7.05 15.47
C LEU A 318 3.88 -7.20 16.98
N TYR A 319 3.13 -6.34 17.68
CA TYR A 319 3.00 -6.40 19.12
C TYR A 319 1.62 -6.90 19.53
N PHE A 320 1.59 -7.63 20.65
CA PHE A 320 0.40 -8.20 21.24
C PHE A 320 0.27 -7.74 22.70
N ASP A 321 -0.96 -7.70 23.19
CA ASP A 321 -1.33 -7.39 24.57
C ASP A 321 -1.21 -8.60 25.51
N SER A 322 -1.04 -9.82 24.97
CA SER A 322 -0.82 -11.03 25.75
C SER A 322 0.19 -11.98 25.12
N GLU A 323 0.89 -12.73 25.98
CA GLU A 323 1.84 -13.77 25.56
C GLU A 323 1.16 -14.92 24.84
N VAL A 324 -0.06 -15.28 25.23
CA VAL A 324 -0.86 -16.32 24.56
C VAL A 324 -1.12 -15.92 23.10
N LYS A 325 -1.48 -14.66 22.83
CA LYS A 325 -1.70 -14.17 21.46
C LYS A 325 -0.41 -14.13 20.64
N LEU A 326 0.73 -13.86 21.27
CA LEU A 326 2.03 -13.98 20.61
C LEU A 326 2.35 -15.45 20.27
N ASN A 327 2.07 -16.38 21.18
CA ASN A 327 2.36 -17.80 20.96
C ASN A 327 1.41 -18.46 19.95
N THR A 328 0.16 -18.01 19.87
CA THR A 328 -0.79 -18.45 18.83
C THR A 328 -0.57 -17.72 17.51
N HIS A 329 0.20 -16.64 17.50
CA HIS A 329 0.54 -15.92 16.28
C HIS A 329 1.52 -16.74 15.43
N GLN A 330 1.05 -17.20 14.28
CA GLN A 330 1.90 -17.81 13.27
C GLN A 330 2.43 -16.75 12.31
N CYS A 331 3.71 -16.41 12.45
CA CYS A 331 4.39 -15.50 11.55
C CYS A 331 4.47 -16.09 10.13
N ALA A 332 4.16 -15.27 9.12
CA ALA A 332 4.34 -15.56 7.69
C ALA A 332 3.56 -16.74 7.06
N ARG A 333 2.58 -17.36 7.73
CA ARG A 333 1.69 -18.37 7.10
C ARG A 333 0.25 -17.86 7.04
N MET A 334 -0.30 -17.75 5.82
CA MET A 334 -1.76 -17.66 5.66
C MET A 334 -2.34 -19.01 6.08
N GLN A 335 -2.90 -19.06 7.29
CA GLN A 335 -3.60 -20.25 7.76
C GLN A 335 -5.08 -20.11 7.38
N THR A 336 -5.55 -21.00 6.49
CA THR A 336 -6.98 -21.24 6.35
C THR A 336 -7.42 -22.04 7.56
N VAL A 337 -8.00 -21.36 8.55
CA VAL A 337 -8.62 -22.01 9.70
C VAL A 337 -9.92 -22.62 9.22
N LEU A 338 -9.95 -23.95 9.11
CA LEU A 338 -11.19 -24.67 8.85
C LEU A 338 -11.99 -24.77 10.15
N PRO A 339 -13.32 -24.67 10.09
CA PRO A 339 -14.15 -24.93 11.26
C PRO A 339 -13.96 -26.39 11.72
N GLU A 340 -14.17 -26.64 13.01
CA GLU A 340 -14.12 -27.99 13.57
C GLU A 340 -15.11 -28.92 12.83
N VAL A 341 -14.77 -30.21 12.77
CA VAL A 341 -15.67 -31.23 12.22
C VAL A 341 -16.96 -31.21 13.06
N ASN A 342 -18.09 -30.95 12.40
CA ASN A 342 -19.44 -30.73 13.00
C ASN A 342 -19.71 -29.34 13.60
N ALA A 343 -18.88 -28.33 13.33
CA ALA A 343 -19.21 -26.96 13.71
C ALA A 343 -20.50 -26.50 13.03
N LYS A 344 -21.47 -26.04 13.82
CA LYS A 344 -22.69 -25.42 13.30
C LYS A 344 -22.38 -23.99 12.84
N LEU A 345 -22.51 -23.74 11.55
CA LEU A 345 -22.39 -22.39 10.99
C LEU A 345 -23.67 -21.61 11.24
N ARG A 346 -23.54 -20.33 11.61
CA ARG A 346 -24.66 -19.40 11.73
C ARG A 346 -24.45 -18.22 10.79
N PHE A 347 -25.55 -17.74 10.22
CA PHE A 347 -25.52 -16.53 9.42
C PHE A 347 -25.41 -15.31 10.34
N SER A 348 -24.38 -14.48 10.17
CA SER A 348 -24.16 -13.30 11.02
C SER A 348 -25.03 -12.10 10.64
N ASN A 349 -25.49 -12.07 9.40
CA ASN A 349 -26.15 -10.93 8.76
C ASN A 349 -27.56 -11.30 8.30
N PRO A 350 -28.51 -11.50 9.24
CA PRO A 350 -29.84 -11.97 8.90
C PRO A 350 -30.52 -11.08 7.87
N GLU A 351 -30.27 -9.77 7.84
CA GLU A 351 -30.83 -8.84 6.86
C GLU A 351 -30.57 -9.24 5.39
N ARG A 352 -29.50 -10.00 5.12
CA ARG A 352 -29.16 -10.48 3.77
C ARG A 352 -29.92 -11.75 3.37
N THR A 353 -30.73 -12.33 4.26
CA THR A 353 -31.63 -13.44 3.92
C THR A 353 -32.94 -12.95 3.33
N GLN A 354 -33.22 -11.64 3.39
CA GLN A 354 -34.41 -11.06 2.77
C GLN A 354 -34.35 -11.22 1.26
N LYS A 355 -35.49 -11.62 0.68
CA LYS A 355 -35.68 -11.61 -0.76
C LYS A 355 -35.69 -10.16 -1.25
N ILE A 356 -34.93 -9.89 -2.32
CA ILE A 356 -34.88 -8.56 -2.91
C ILE A 356 -36.18 -8.33 -3.69
N PRO A 357 -36.92 -7.23 -3.46
CA PRO A 357 -38.22 -7.00 -4.09
C PRO A 357 -38.18 -6.87 -5.61
N VAL A 358 -37.13 -6.23 -6.15
CA VAL A 358 -36.98 -5.95 -7.58
C VAL A 358 -35.56 -6.31 -8.03
N VAL A 359 -35.44 -7.05 -9.13
CA VAL A 359 -34.18 -7.44 -9.77
C VAL A 359 -34.27 -7.10 -11.26
N ILE A 360 -33.19 -6.59 -11.84
CA ILE A 360 -33.12 -6.30 -13.27
C ILE A 360 -32.18 -7.31 -13.92
N TYR A 361 -32.61 -7.96 -15.00
CA TYR A 361 -31.79 -8.86 -15.81
C TYR A 361 -31.50 -8.19 -17.13
N GLY A 362 -30.24 -8.01 -17.48
CA GLY A 362 -29.83 -7.27 -18.67
C GLY A 362 -28.89 -8.07 -19.55
N ASP A 363 -28.89 -7.73 -20.84
CA ASP A 363 -27.96 -8.26 -21.82
C ASP A 363 -27.64 -7.25 -22.94
N PHE A 364 -26.48 -7.41 -23.56
CA PHE A 364 -26.01 -6.59 -24.68
C PHE A 364 -25.54 -7.44 -25.84
N GLU A 365 -25.76 -6.92 -27.05
CA GLU A 365 -25.22 -7.49 -28.28
C GLU A 365 -24.44 -6.43 -29.04
N SER A 366 -23.35 -6.86 -29.66
CA SER A 366 -22.42 -5.98 -30.37
C SER A 366 -22.15 -6.46 -31.78
N LEU A 367 -21.92 -5.53 -32.70
CA LEU A 367 -21.38 -5.83 -34.01
C LEU A 367 -19.86 -5.68 -33.99
N LEU A 368 -19.20 -6.55 -34.77
CA LEU A 368 -17.78 -6.45 -35.05
C LEU A 368 -17.58 -5.49 -36.22
N ARG A 369 -16.91 -4.37 -35.95
CA ARG A 369 -16.52 -3.40 -36.97
C ARG A 369 -15.03 -3.45 -37.19
N GLU A 370 -14.61 -3.45 -38.46
CA GLU A 370 -13.18 -3.39 -38.80
C GLU A 370 -12.55 -2.11 -38.25
N TYR A 371 -11.37 -2.25 -37.65
CA TYR A 371 -10.63 -1.12 -37.10
C TYR A 371 -10.01 -0.29 -38.23
N SER A 372 -10.53 0.92 -38.46
CA SER A 372 -10.07 1.77 -39.57
C SER A 372 -8.70 2.42 -39.33
N ASP A 373 -8.29 2.57 -38.07
CA ASP A 373 -6.98 3.12 -37.71
C ASP A 373 -5.94 2.01 -37.58
N LYS A 374 -5.24 1.68 -38.68
CA LYS A 374 -4.07 0.79 -38.65
C LYS A 374 -2.85 1.47 -38.00
N SER A 375 -2.98 1.96 -36.76
CA SER A 375 -1.81 2.31 -35.96
C SER A 375 -1.08 1.03 -35.59
N LYS A 376 -0.13 0.63 -36.44
CA LYS A 376 0.75 -0.51 -36.20
C LYS A 376 1.53 -0.26 -34.91
N SER A 377 1.15 -0.91 -33.82
CA SER A 377 2.12 -1.26 -32.79
C SER A 377 2.91 -2.46 -33.33
N GLU A 378 4.23 -2.49 -33.17
CA GLU A 378 5.10 -3.53 -33.77
C GLU A 378 4.75 -4.97 -33.34
N HIS A 379 3.88 -5.16 -32.34
CA HIS A 379 3.58 -6.46 -31.73
C HIS A 379 2.08 -6.81 -31.62
N VAL A 380 1.14 -5.88 -31.85
CA VAL A 380 -0.31 -6.13 -31.75
C VAL A 380 -1.08 -5.39 -32.84
N GLU A 381 -1.81 -6.12 -33.68
CA GLU A 381 -2.76 -5.58 -34.65
C GLU A 381 -4.19 -5.67 -34.08
N ASN A 382 -4.82 -4.52 -33.80
CA ASN A 382 -6.23 -4.46 -33.48
C ASN A 382 -7.05 -4.62 -34.76
N VAL A 383 -7.70 -5.76 -34.95
CA VAL A 383 -8.41 -6.09 -36.19
C VAL A 383 -9.86 -5.59 -36.18
N GLN A 384 -10.53 -5.67 -35.01
CA GLN A 384 -11.96 -5.37 -34.88
C GLN A 384 -12.27 -4.63 -33.56
N ILE A 385 -13.27 -3.75 -33.59
CA ILE A 385 -13.91 -3.17 -32.39
C ILE A 385 -15.29 -3.79 -32.23
N HIS A 386 -15.64 -4.10 -30.98
CA HIS A 386 -17.00 -4.45 -30.59
C HIS A 386 -17.80 -3.17 -30.35
N GLU A 387 -18.74 -2.86 -31.24
CA GLU A 387 -19.65 -1.71 -31.12
C GLU A 387 -21.01 -2.20 -30.63
N ALA A 388 -21.43 -1.77 -29.44
CA ALA A 388 -22.73 -2.15 -28.88
C ALA A 388 -23.88 -1.66 -29.78
N THR A 389 -24.75 -2.57 -30.22
CA THR A 389 -25.83 -2.27 -31.18
C THR A 389 -27.23 -2.48 -30.63
N CYS A 390 -27.39 -3.40 -29.69
CA CYS A 390 -28.65 -3.53 -28.96
C CYS A 390 -28.43 -3.94 -27.51
N PHE A 391 -29.41 -3.61 -26.69
CA PHE A 391 -29.53 -4.09 -25.33
C PHE A 391 -30.98 -4.50 -25.09
N ALA A 392 -31.15 -5.41 -24.13
CA ALA A 392 -32.44 -5.67 -23.53
C ALA A 392 -32.26 -5.81 -22.02
N TYR A 393 -33.22 -5.31 -21.25
CA TYR A 393 -33.32 -5.65 -19.85
C TYR A 393 -34.76 -5.86 -19.41
N TYR A 394 -34.94 -6.76 -18.47
CA TYR A 394 -36.21 -7.11 -17.86
C TYR A 394 -36.20 -6.73 -16.38
N ILE A 395 -37.15 -5.89 -15.98
CA ILE A 395 -37.40 -5.57 -14.58
C ILE A 395 -38.33 -6.67 -14.04
N CYS A 396 -37.89 -7.35 -12.99
CA CYS A 396 -38.63 -8.45 -12.37
C CYS A 396 -38.95 -8.12 -10.90
N CYS A 397 -40.24 -8.12 -10.59
CA CYS A 397 -40.81 -8.00 -9.26
C CYS A 397 -41.86 -9.09 -9.07
N GLU A 398 -41.55 -10.07 -8.22
CA GLU A 398 -42.46 -11.20 -7.97
C GLU A 398 -43.71 -10.78 -7.19
N SER A 399 -43.54 -9.84 -6.26
CA SER A 399 -44.62 -9.41 -5.36
C SER A 399 -45.55 -8.37 -5.95
N ASN A 400 -45.14 -7.70 -7.03
CA ASN A 400 -46.00 -6.81 -7.80
C ASN A 400 -45.70 -6.94 -9.31
N PRO A 401 -46.43 -7.83 -10.02
CA PRO A 401 -46.24 -8.04 -11.46
C PRO A 401 -46.47 -6.79 -12.33
N GLU A 402 -47.18 -5.77 -11.83
CA GLU A 402 -47.38 -4.50 -12.56
C GLU A 402 -46.09 -3.67 -12.70
N LEU A 403 -45.07 -3.98 -11.88
CA LEU A 403 -43.75 -3.37 -11.99
C LEU A 403 -42.86 -4.08 -13.02
N ASN A 404 -43.29 -5.24 -13.53
CA ASN A 404 -42.52 -5.96 -14.52
C ASN A 404 -42.57 -5.21 -15.85
N ASP A 405 -41.39 -5.05 -16.45
CA ASP A 405 -41.25 -4.26 -17.66
C ASP A 405 -40.11 -4.81 -18.49
N PHE A 406 -40.28 -4.80 -19.82
CA PHE A 406 -39.27 -5.26 -20.76
C PHE A 406 -38.84 -4.09 -21.65
N VAL A 407 -37.60 -3.68 -21.48
CA VAL A 407 -37.02 -2.56 -22.23
C VAL A 407 -35.96 -3.10 -23.17
N SER A 408 -36.10 -2.78 -24.46
CA SER A 408 -35.09 -3.13 -25.47
C SER A 408 -34.86 -1.96 -26.41
N TYR A 409 -33.66 -1.91 -26.97
CA TYR A 409 -33.28 -0.90 -27.96
C TYR A 409 -32.32 -1.50 -28.96
N ARG A 410 -32.47 -1.11 -30.23
CA ARG A 410 -31.55 -1.43 -31.32
C ARG A 410 -31.28 -0.17 -32.12
N GLY A 411 -30.01 0.22 -32.24
CA GLY A 411 -29.61 1.41 -32.98
C GLY A 411 -28.30 2.00 -32.51
N GLN A 412 -27.95 3.16 -33.07
CA GLN A 412 -26.75 3.90 -32.71
C GLN A 412 -26.83 4.45 -31.28
N ASN A 413 -25.67 4.69 -30.66
CA ASN A 413 -25.55 5.19 -29.28
C ASN A 413 -26.25 4.27 -28.25
N CYS A 414 -26.18 2.95 -28.48
CA CYS A 414 -26.81 1.91 -27.66
C CYS A 414 -26.48 2.06 -26.16
N ALA A 415 -25.20 2.24 -25.83
CA ALA A 415 -24.73 2.42 -24.46
C ALA A 415 -25.36 3.64 -23.76
N LYS A 416 -25.41 4.78 -24.46
CA LYS A 416 -26.05 6.00 -23.92
C LYS A 416 -27.55 5.81 -23.72
N LYS A 417 -28.24 5.19 -24.69
CA LYS A 417 -29.67 4.88 -24.57
C LYS A 417 -29.95 3.93 -23.41
N PHE A 418 -29.09 2.94 -23.17
CA PHE A 418 -29.20 2.07 -22.00
C PHE A 418 -29.11 2.87 -20.70
N VAL A 419 -28.09 3.71 -20.58
CA VAL A 419 -27.85 4.53 -19.38
C VAL A 419 -29.00 5.51 -19.15
N ASP A 420 -29.56 6.12 -20.20
CA ASP A 420 -30.72 7.00 -20.10
C ASP A 420 -31.98 6.24 -19.65
N SER A 421 -32.25 5.06 -20.23
CA SER A 421 -33.42 4.24 -19.88
C SER A 421 -33.34 3.71 -18.46
N ILE A 422 -32.19 3.15 -18.05
CA ILE A 422 -32.01 2.61 -16.69
C ILE A 422 -32.07 3.71 -15.63
N SER A 423 -31.61 4.93 -15.95
CA SER A 423 -31.69 6.09 -15.05
C SER A 423 -33.15 6.50 -14.77
N LYS A 424 -34.00 6.47 -15.80
CA LYS A 424 -35.44 6.77 -15.65
C LYS A 424 -36.15 5.67 -14.85
N ASP A 425 -35.85 4.42 -15.15
CA ASP A 425 -36.45 3.28 -14.45
C ASP A 425 -36.03 3.23 -12.98
N ILE A 426 -34.77 3.51 -12.64
CA ILE A 426 -34.37 3.54 -11.23
C ILE A 426 -35.04 4.68 -10.48
N GLU A 427 -35.24 5.85 -11.09
CA GLU A 427 -35.95 6.95 -10.42
C GLU A 427 -37.40 6.55 -10.11
N ARG A 428 -38.08 5.91 -11.07
CA ARG A 428 -39.43 5.36 -10.90
C ARG A 428 -39.46 4.30 -9.80
N LEU A 429 -38.59 3.29 -9.88
CA LEU A 429 -38.53 2.19 -8.93
C LEU A 429 -38.15 2.65 -7.52
N TYR A 430 -37.26 3.63 -7.40
CA TYR A 430 -36.85 4.19 -6.11
C TYR A 430 -38.02 4.82 -5.37
N LYS A 431 -38.87 5.60 -6.07
CA LYS A 431 -40.07 6.21 -5.47
C LYS A 431 -41.02 5.15 -4.90
N ILE A 432 -41.15 4.01 -5.57
CA ILE A 432 -42.03 2.91 -5.14
C ILE A 432 -41.39 2.12 -3.99
N LEU A 433 -40.08 1.85 -4.08
CA LEU A 433 -39.34 1.09 -3.07
C LEU A 433 -39.11 1.88 -1.78
N ASN A 434 -39.15 3.20 -1.79
CA ASN A 434 -38.93 4.00 -0.57
C ASN A 434 -40.21 4.19 0.27
N VAL A 435 -41.37 3.77 -0.24
CA VAL A 435 -42.63 3.79 0.52
C VAL A 435 -42.69 2.58 1.44
N TYR A 436 -42.86 2.83 2.74
CA TYR A 436 -43.08 1.79 3.75
C TYR A 436 -44.57 1.48 3.82
N LYS A 437 -44.92 0.21 3.61
CA LYS A 437 -46.28 -0.26 3.87
C LYS A 437 -46.40 -0.69 5.33
N ASP A 438 -47.50 -0.28 5.94
CA ASP A 438 -47.92 -0.79 7.24
C ASP A 438 -48.29 -2.27 7.14
N MET A 439 -48.26 -2.94 8.29
CA MET A 439 -48.62 -4.35 8.37
C MET A 439 -50.10 -4.52 8.04
N ASN A 440 -50.40 -5.45 7.14
CA ASN A 440 -51.76 -5.86 6.85
C ASN A 440 -52.38 -6.50 8.12
N PRO A 441 -53.72 -6.44 8.29
CA PRO A 441 -54.39 -7.14 9.37
C PRO A 441 -54.00 -8.63 9.39
N LEU A 442 -53.68 -9.14 10.58
CA LEU A 442 -53.35 -10.56 10.76
C LEU A 442 -54.59 -11.41 10.50
N THR A 443 -54.39 -12.57 9.86
CA THR A 443 -55.43 -13.60 9.81
C THR A 443 -55.52 -14.32 11.16
N ASP A 444 -56.65 -14.97 11.45
CA ASP A 444 -56.80 -15.77 12.67
C ASP A 444 -55.72 -16.85 12.78
N ALA A 445 -55.37 -17.47 11.64
CA ALA A 445 -54.29 -18.46 11.56
C ALA A 445 -52.92 -17.85 11.91
N ASP A 446 -52.62 -16.65 11.43
CA ASP A 446 -51.37 -15.95 11.75
C ASP A 446 -51.31 -15.58 13.23
N GLN A 447 -52.44 -15.15 13.82
CA GLN A 447 -52.50 -14.80 15.23
C GLN A 447 -52.27 -16.03 16.13
N ILE A 448 -52.89 -17.17 15.78
CA ILE A 448 -52.67 -18.44 16.48
C ILE A 448 -51.21 -18.88 16.37
N SER A 449 -50.65 -18.83 15.15
CA SER A 449 -49.24 -19.17 14.88
C SER A 449 -48.28 -18.26 15.67
N HIS A 450 -48.54 -16.95 15.68
CA HIS A 450 -47.75 -15.97 16.43
C HIS A 450 -47.79 -16.28 17.93
N ASN A 451 -48.98 -16.50 18.49
CA ASN A 451 -49.17 -16.73 19.92
C ASN A 451 -48.44 -18.01 20.37
N ASN A 452 -48.55 -19.09 19.60
CA ASN A 452 -47.96 -20.39 19.91
C ASN A 452 -46.44 -20.46 19.65
N ALA A 453 -45.88 -19.54 18.89
CA ALA A 453 -44.46 -19.56 18.56
C ALA A 453 -43.57 -19.29 19.79
N THR A 454 -42.62 -20.21 20.02
CA THR A 454 -41.59 -20.14 21.06
C THR A 454 -40.23 -19.68 20.52
N LEU A 455 -40.03 -19.72 19.20
CA LEU A 455 -38.80 -19.36 18.51
C LEU A 455 -39.01 -18.17 17.57
N CYS A 456 -37.98 -17.32 17.48
CA CYS A 456 -37.92 -16.21 16.55
C CYS A 456 -37.79 -16.70 15.10
N TYR A 457 -38.60 -16.16 14.20
CA TYR A 457 -38.59 -16.47 12.77
C TYR A 457 -37.24 -16.14 12.11
N ILE A 458 -36.55 -15.08 12.57
CA ILE A 458 -35.32 -14.57 11.94
C ILE A 458 -34.09 -15.35 12.41
N CYS A 459 -33.84 -15.38 13.74
CA CYS A 459 -32.62 -15.97 14.29
C CYS A 459 -32.80 -17.42 14.79
N LYS A 460 -34.03 -17.92 14.82
CA LYS A 460 -34.42 -19.27 15.28
C LYS A 460 -34.11 -19.57 16.76
N ASN A 461 -33.87 -18.55 17.57
CA ASN A 461 -33.66 -18.68 19.03
C ASN A 461 -34.95 -18.40 19.81
N MET A 462 -35.01 -18.85 21.07
CA MET A 462 -36.14 -18.60 21.98
C MET A 462 -36.29 -17.13 22.34
N PHE A 463 -37.51 -16.70 22.61
CA PHE A 463 -37.80 -15.37 23.16
C PHE A 463 -37.38 -15.29 24.63
N SER A 464 -37.01 -14.10 25.08
CA SER A 464 -36.70 -13.82 26.49
C SER A 464 -37.55 -12.67 27.02
N HIS A 465 -37.55 -12.46 28.33
CA HIS A 465 -38.23 -11.31 28.93
C HIS A 465 -37.58 -9.97 28.54
N THR A 466 -36.28 -9.97 28.25
CA THR A 466 -35.53 -8.77 27.85
C THR A 466 -35.65 -8.47 26.36
N ASP A 467 -35.86 -9.49 25.53
CA ASP A 467 -36.05 -9.36 24.09
C ASP A 467 -37.35 -10.09 23.70
N TYR A 468 -38.44 -9.33 23.82
CA TYR A 468 -39.79 -9.85 23.70
C TYR A 468 -40.21 -10.08 22.23
N LYS A 469 -41.27 -10.86 22.09
CA LYS A 469 -41.85 -11.24 20.80
C LYS A 469 -42.60 -10.05 20.17
N VAL A 470 -42.28 -9.73 18.92
CA VAL A 470 -42.92 -8.69 18.09
C VAL A 470 -43.36 -9.26 16.75
N TYR A 471 -44.23 -8.53 16.05
CA TYR A 471 -44.69 -8.88 14.72
C TYR A 471 -43.72 -8.30 13.67
N ASP A 472 -42.99 -9.17 12.94
CA ASP A 472 -42.19 -8.77 11.78
C ASP A 472 -43.05 -8.87 10.51
N HIS A 473 -42.94 -7.87 9.63
CA HIS A 473 -43.67 -7.81 8.37
C HIS A 473 -42.80 -7.29 7.24
N ASP A 474 -43.24 -7.56 6.02
CA ASP A 474 -42.60 -7.05 4.82
C ASP A 474 -43.02 -5.60 4.54
N HIS A 475 -42.11 -4.65 4.71
CA HIS A 475 -42.36 -3.23 4.41
C HIS A 475 -42.66 -2.91 2.94
N PHE A 476 -42.50 -3.86 2.00
CA PHE A 476 -42.88 -3.71 0.59
C PHE A 476 -44.30 -4.23 0.29
N THR A 477 -44.71 -5.34 0.92
CA THR A 477 -46.03 -5.97 0.66
C THR A 477 -47.06 -5.78 1.77
N GLY A 478 -46.63 -5.36 2.96
CA GLY A 478 -47.44 -5.32 4.18
C GLY A 478 -47.67 -6.69 4.82
N LYS A 479 -47.26 -7.79 4.18
CA LYS A 479 -47.56 -9.15 4.67
C LYS A 479 -46.76 -9.48 5.92
N TYR A 480 -47.43 -10.08 6.90
CA TYR A 480 -46.82 -10.65 8.09
C TYR A 480 -45.83 -11.77 7.71
N ARG A 481 -44.64 -11.76 8.32
CA ARG A 481 -43.57 -12.73 8.06
C ARG A 481 -43.43 -13.73 9.19
N GLY A 482 -43.55 -13.28 10.43
CA GLY A 482 -43.42 -14.16 11.58
C GLY A 482 -43.13 -13.44 12.90
N PRO A 483 -43.10 -14.20 14.00
CA PRO A 483 -42.80 -13.67 15.31
C PRO A 483 -41.29 -13.47 15.42
N ALA A 484 -40.84 -12.25 15.69
CA ALA A 484 -39.44 -11.91 15.78
C ALA A 484 -39.09 -11.37 17.17
N HIS A 485 -37.81 -11.44 17.53
CA HIS A 485 -37.31 -10.63 18.64
C HIS A 485 -37.41 -9.14 18.26
N ASN A 486 -37.66 -8.27 19.23
CA ASN A 486 -37.62 -6.82 19.00
C ASN A 486 -36.26 -6.40 18.43
N SER A 487 -35.16 -6.96 18.95
CA SER A 487 -33.81 -6.68 18.44
C SER A 487 -33.59 -7.20 17.02
N CYS A 488 -34.09 -8.39 16.69
CA CYS A 488 -33.96 -8.96 15.35
C CYS A 488 -34.75 -8.13 14.34
N ASN A 489 -35.99 -7.77 14.67
CA ASN A 489 -36.87 -6.95 13.83
C ASN A 489 -36.21 -5.59 13.47
N LEU A 490 -35.65 -4.89 14.47
CA LEU A 490 -34.96 -3.61 14.26
C LEU A 490 -33.72 -3.73 13.35
N ASN A 491 -33.07 -4.89 13.36
CA ASN A 491 -31.89 -5.17 12.53
C ASN A 491 -32.24 -5.77 11.17
N TYR A 492 -33.45 -6.31 10.98
CA TYR A 492 -33.94 -6.91 9.74
C TYR A 492 -34.41 -5.83 8.76
N LYS A 493 -33.50 -4.91 8.45
CA LYS A 493 -33.78 -3.74 7.62
C LYS A 493 -33.96 -4.14 6.16
N LYS A 494 -34.88 -3.43 5.49
CA LYS A 494 -35.12 -3.54 4.05
C LYS A 494 -33.83 -3.28 3.27
N CYS A 495 -33.65 -4.04 2.19
CA CYS A 495 -32.58 -3.81 1.23
C CYS A 495 -32.84 -2.53 0.42
N ASN A 496 -31.90 -1.58 0.45
CA ASN A 496 -32.03 -0.26 -0.19
C ASN A 496 -31.31 -0.15 -1.55
N PHE A 497 -31.05 -1.28 -2.22
CA PHE A 497 -30.44 -1.29 -3.55
C PHE A 497 -31.20 -2.20 -4.51
N ILE A 498 -31.08 -1.92 -5.81
CA ILE A 498 -31.61 -2.74 -6.89
C ILE A 498 -30.43 -3.43 -7.59
N PRO A 499 -30.36 -4.78 -7.59
CA PRO A 499 -29.38 -5.50 -8.38
C PRO A 499 -29.76 -5.47 -9.87
N ILE A 500 -28.77 -5.24 -10.71
CA ILE A 500 -28.83 -5.52 -12.15
C ILE A 500 -27.82 -6.61 -12.47
N VAL A 501 -28.27 -7.64 -13.18
CA VAL A 501 -27.54 -8.89 -13.36
C VAL A 501 -27.33 -9.12 -14.85
N PHE A 502 -26.06 -9.35 -15.21
CA PHE A 502 -25.65 -9.69 -16.57
C PHE A 502 -24.91 -11.03 -16.56
N HIS A 503 -25.05 -11.79 -17.64
CA HIS A 503 -24.42 -13.10 -17.77
C HIS A 503 -22.89 -13.00 -17.87
N ASN A 504 -22.34 -11.92 -18.46
CA ASN A 504 -20.91 -11.70 -18.60
C ASN A 504 -20.47 -10.28 -18.22
N LEU A 505 -20.97 -9.78 -17.08
CA LEU A 505 -20.64 -8.44 -16.59
C LEU A 505 -19.13 -8.19 -16.54
N SER A 506 -18.41 -9.06 -15.81
CA SER A 506 -17.00 -8.85 -15.46
C SER A 506 -16.05 -8.99 -16.65
N GLY A 507 -16.49 -9.70 -17.70
CA GLY A 507 -15.64 -10.08 -18.83
C GLY A 507 -15.92 -9.32 -20.11
N TYR A 508 -17.16 -8.84 -20.31
CA TYR A 508 -17.56 -8.26 -21.59
C TYR A 508 -18.56 -7.11 -21.42
N ASP A 509 -19.76 -7.37 -20.92
CA ASP A 509 -20.90 -6.44 -21.00
C ASP A 509 -20.62 -5.08 -20.35
N CYS A 510 -19.90 -5.08 -19.22
CA CYS A 510 -19.52 -3.86 -18.51
C CYS A 510 -18.76 -2.88 -19.41
N HIS A 511 -17.83 -3.38 -20.23
CA HIS A 511 -16.99 -2.54 -21.10
C HIS A 511 -17.80 -1.77 -22.14
N LEU A 512 -19.00 -2.25 -22.48
CA LEU A 512 -19.86 -1.61 -23.48
C LEU A 512 -20.53 -0.33 -22.97
N PHE A 513 -20.77 -0.20 -21.66
CA PHE A 513 -21.55 0.92 -21.13
C PHE A 513 -20.91 1.65 -19.94
N ILE A 514 -19.84 1.12 -19.32
CA ILE A 514 -19.25 1.70 -18.10
C ILE A 514 -18.76 3.15 -18.31
N ASN A 515 -18.24 3.46 -19.49
CA ASN A 515 -17.80 4.81 -19.84
C ASN A 515 -18.98 5.79 -19.87
N GLU A 516 -20.07 5.45 -20.54
CA GLU A 516 -21.29 6.26 -20.55
C GLU A 516 -21.90 6.38 -19.15
N LEU A 517 -21.87 5.30 -18.36
CA LEU A 517 -22.36 5.31 -16.97
C LEU A 517 -21.52 6.22 -16.06
N SER A 518 -20.22 6.35 -16.34
CA SER A 518 -19.31 7.23 -15.60
C SER A 518 -19.60 8.72 -15.85
N ASN A 519 -20.13 9.05 -17.03
CA ASN A 519 -20.50 10.41 -17.40
C ASN A 519 -21.77 10.90 -16.68
N VAL A 520 -22.61 9.99 -16.17
CA VAL A 520 -23.80 10.37 -15.40
C VAL A 520 -23.41 10.83 -14.00
N CYS A 521 -24.08 11.86 -13.48
CA CYS A 521 -23.85 12.36 -12.13
C CYS A 521 -24.01 11.25 -11.07
N GLY A 522 -23.20 11.31 -10.02
CA GLY A 522 -23.23 10.38 -8.90
C GLY A 522 -22.07 9.39 -8.87
N ARG A 523 -21.70 9.01 -7.64
CA ARG A 523 -20.49 8.21 -7.38
C ARG A 523 -20.61 6.77 -7.91
N ILE A 524 -19.49 6.20 -8.29
CA ILE A 524 -19.36 4.77 -8.62
C ILE A 524 -18.39 4.15 -7.63
N ASN A 525 -18.79 3.05 -6.99
CA ASN A 525 -17.92 2.22 -6.17
C ASN A 525 -17.61 0.93 -6.91
N LEU A 526 -16.33 0.63 -7.12
CA LEU A 526 -15.87 -0.53 -7.89
C LEU A 526 -15.31 -1.62 -6.95
N ILE A 527 -15.57 -2.88 -7.28
CA ILE A 527 -14.85 -4.04 -6.72
C ILE A 527 -14.02 -4.65 -7.85
N PRO A 528 -12.78 -4.18 -8.06
CA PRO A 528 -11.93 -4.64 -9.15
C PRO A 528 -11.37 -6.04 -8.87
N LYS A 529 -11.29 -6.88 -9.91
CA LYS A 529 -10.49 -8.12 -9.91
C LYS A 529 -9.05 -7.83 -10.31
N ASN A 530 -8.88 -7.00 -11.33
CA ASN A 530 -7.61 -6.45 -11.80
C ASN A 530 -7.88 -5.06 -12.42
N LYS A 531 -6.91 -4.50 -13.16
CA LYS A 531 -7.05 -3.16 -13.77
C LYS A 531 -8.14 -3.10 -14.86
N GLU A 532 -8.51 -4.23 -15.45
CA GLU A 532 -9.44 -4.30 -16.60
C GLU A 532 -10.80 -4.90 -16.21
N LYS A 533 -10.83 -5.85 -15.27
CA LYS A 533 -12.02 -6.63 -14.92
C LYS A 533 -12.57 -6.21 -13.58
N PHE A 534 -13.87 -5.93 -13.54
CA PHE A 534 -14.62 -5.60 -12.32
C PHE A 534 -15.50 -6.77 -11.91
N ILE A 535 -15.41 -7.22 -10.64
CA ILE A 535 -16.26 -8.30 -10.12
C ILE A 535 -17.71 -7.83 -9.98
N SER A 536 -17.86 -6.61 -9.47
CA SER A 536 -19.14 -5.92 -9.35
C SER A 536 -18.86 -4.43 -9.15
N PHE A 537 -19.87 -3.62 -9.39
CA PHE A 537 -19.81 -2.20 -9.08
C PHE A 537 -21.18 -1.66 -8.70
N THR A 538 -21.15 -0.56 -7.97
CA THR A 538 -22.34 0.13 -7.49
C THR A 538 -22.37 1.54 -8.04
N LYS A 539 -23.45 1.90 -8.74
CA LYS A 539 -23.75 3.28 -9.13
C LYS A 539 -24.76 3.88 -8.15
N PHE A 540 -24.48 5.11 -7.72
CA PHE A 540 -25.41 5.90 -6.92
C PHE A 540 -25.98 7.01 -7.79
N PHE A 541 -27.29 7.00 -8.01
CA PHE A 541 -28.01 8.01 -8.76
C PHE A 541 -28.59 9.05 -7.79
N PRO A 542 -28.19 10.33 -7.84
CA PRO A 542 -28.75 11.36 -6.98
C PRO A 542 -30.22 11.60 -7.33
N ILE A 543 -31.10 11.48 -6.35
CA ILE A 543 -32.54 11.76 -6.51
C ILE A 543 -32.87 13.16 -5.99
N ASP A 544 -32.35 13.50 -4.82
CA ASP A 544 -32.43 14.82 -4.21
C ASP A 544 -31.12 15.16 -3.47
N ASN A 545 -31.07 16.31 -2.79
CA ASN A 545 -29.86 16.78 -2.09
C ASN A 545 -29.38 15.85 -0.95
N LYS A 546 -30.19 14.87 -0.51
CA LYS A 546 -29.89 13.97 0.62
C LYS A 546 -29.99 12.49 0.25
N ASN A 547 -30.73 12.14 -0.79
CA ASN A 547 -31.08 10.77 -1.15
C ASN A 547 -30.48 10.37 -2.49
N ALA A 548 -30.00 9.14 -2.56
CA ALA A 548 -29.50 8.53 -3.79
C ALA A 548 -30.04 7.10 -3.93
N ALA A 549 -30.47 6.76 -5.14
CA ALA A 549 -30.85 5.41 -5.49
C ALA A 549 -29.60 4.58 -5.80
N GLN A 550 -29.56 3.35 -5.28
CA GLN A 550 -28.39 2.48 -5.41
C GLN A 550 -28.66 1.34 -6.40
N LEU A 551 -27.84 1.26 -7.44
CA LEU A 551 -27.87 0.21 -8.46
C LEU A 551 -26.60 -0.63 -8.36
N ASN A 552 -26.76 -1.94 -8.12
CA ASN A 552 -25.66 -2.88 -7.94
C ASN A 552 -25.53 -3.79 -9.16
N PHE A 553 -24.50 -3.58 -9.97
CA PHE A 553 -24.19 -4.39 -11.14
C PHE A 553 -23.46 -5.65 -10.70
N ARG A 554 -24.00 -6.82 -11.05
CA ARG A 554 -23.47 -8.13 -10.68
C ARG A 554 -23.42 -9.09 -11.86
N LEU A 555 -22.47 -10.02 -11.78
CA LEU A 555 -22.46 -11.22 -12.59
C LEU A 555 -23.58 -12.17 -12.11
N LEU A 556 -24.22 -12.86 -13.05
CA LEU A 556 -25.25 -13.88 -12.82
C LEU A 556 -24.74 -15.06 -11.98
#